data_AF-A0A2W5WP53-F1
#
_entry.id   AF-A0A2W5WP53-F1
#
_cell.length_a   1.000
_cell.length_b   1.000
_cell.length_c   1.000
_cell.angle_alpha   90.00
_cell.angle_beta   90.00
_cell.angle_gamma   90.00
#
_symmetry.space_group_name_H-M   'P 1'
#
loop_
_entity.id
_entity.type
_entity.pdbx_description
1 polymer ?
#
loop_
_entity_poly.entity_id
_entity_poly.type
_entity_poly.pdbx_seq_one_letter_code
_entity_poly.pdbx_strand_id
1 'polypeptide(L)'
;MVAMHHIRNQSITMADLVQMGGDDERGSPLLGRSLERTFGLFLEPSKVHPDALSWVGQEVDPDDRRRKYLKLSKLGETAVAKILGD
;
A
#
# COMPACT_ATOMS: atom_id res chain seq x y z
N MET A 1 9.49 7.62 0.44
CA MET A 1 8.56 8.64 -0.09
C MET A 1 7.98 8.28 -1.46
N VAL A 2 8.67 7.48 -2.28
CA VAL A 2 8.23 7.06 -3.63
C VAL A 2 6.91 6.27 -3.63
N ALA A 3 6.70 5.37 -2.66
CA ALA A 3 5.52 4.51 -2.66
C ALA A 3 4.18 5.26 -2.41
N MET A 4 4.18 6.29 -1.55
CA MET A 4 2.97 7.12 -1.31
C MET A 4 2.63 8.00 -2.52
N HIS A 5 3.63 8.41 -3.30
CA HIS A 5 3.41 9.16 -4.54
C HIS A 5 2.75 8.30 -5.63
N HIS A 6 3.04 6.99 -5.69
CA HIS A 6 2.41 6.09 -6.66
C HIS A 6 0.94 5.77 -6.34
N ILE A 7 0.55 5.68 -5.06
CA ILE A 7 -0.85 5.42 -4.66
C ILE A 7 -1.78 6.56 -5.10
N ARG A 8 -1.28 7.79 -5.22
CA ARG A 8 -2.08 8.99 -5.52
C ARG A 8 -2.56 9.05 -6.99
N ASN A 9 -1.93 8.31 -7.91
CA ASN A 9 -2.19 8.42 -9.35
C ASN A 9 -2.15 7.08 -10.14
N GLN A 10 -1.87 5.95 -9.51
CA GLN A 10 -1.77 4.64 -10.18
C GLN A 10 -2.48 3.55 -9.39
N SER A 11 -3.17 2.65 -10.11
CA SER A 11 -3.82 1.45 -9.59
C SER A 11 -2.76 0.42 -9.16
N ILE A 12 -2.09 0.66 -8.03
CA ILE A 12 -1.08 -0.27 -7.49
C ILE A 12 -1.73 -1.25 -6.52
N THR A 13 -1.33 -2.52 -6.55
CA THR A 13 -1.74 -3.53 -5.57
C THR A 13 -0.62 -3.76 -4.53
N MET A 14 -0.93 -4.49 -3.46
CA MET A 14 0.11 -4.93 -2.51
C MET A 14 1.17 -5.80 -3.18
N ALA A 15 0.76 -6.65 -4.13
CA ALA A 15 1.68 -7.51 -4.87
C ALA A 15 2.66 -6.66 -5.70
N ASP A 16 2.17 -5.60 -6.35
CA ASP A 16 3.04 -4.69 -7.11
C ASP A 16 4.04 -3.97 -6.21
N LEU A 17 3.61 -3.53 -5.01
CA LEU A 17 4.52 -2.94 -4.02
C LEU A 17 5.61 -3.91 -3.56
N VAL A 18 5.24 -5.17 -3.29
CA VAL A 18 6.20 -6.21 -2.89
C VAL A 18 7.22 -6.44 -4.00
N GLN A 19 6.77 -6.51 -5.26
CA GLN A 19 7.65 -6.67 -6.42
C GLN A 19 8.56 -5.46 -6.64
N MET A 20 8.08 -4.23 -6.40
CA MET A 20 8.93 -3.03 -6.44
C MET A 20 10.04 -3.06 -5.37
N GLY A 21 9.88 -3.86 -4.31
CA GLY A 21 10.91 -4.13 -3.31
C GLY A 21 12.11 -4.93 -3.84
N GLY A 22 12.04 -5.42 -5.08
CA GLY A 22 13.07 -6.21 -5.73
C GLY A 22 12.98 -7.70 -5.42
N ASP A 23 13.51 -8.49 -6.34
CA ASP A 23 13.58 -9.95 -6.24
C ASP A 23 15.03 -10.42 -6.13
N ASP A 24 15.25 -11.58 -5.52
CA ASP A 24 16.53 -12.28 -5.53
C ASP A 24 16.81 -12.95 -6.89
N GLU A 25 17.97 -13.59 -7.02
CA GLU A 25 18.37 -14.31 -8.25
C GLU A 25 17.43 -15.45 -8.64
N ARG A 26 16.53 -15.87 -7.74
CA ARG A 26 15.54 -16.93 -7.94
C ARG A 26 14.13 -16.39 -8.18
N GLY A 27 13.97 -15.07 -8.25
CA GLY A 27 12.68 -14.42 -8.43
C GLY A 27 11.82 -14.36 -7.17
N SER A 28 12.40 -14.53 -5.98
CA SER A 28 11.68 -14.39 -4.71
C SER A 28 11.79 -12.96 -4.16
N PRO A 29 10.73 -12.38 -3.57
CA PRO A 29 10.77 -10.99 -3.10
C PRO A 29 11.77 -10.79 -1.97
N LEU A 30 12.72 -9.87 -2.15
CA LEU A 30 13.76 -9.55 -1.15
C LEU A 30 13.16 -8.95 0.14
N LEU A 31 12.16 -8.08 -0.02
CA LEU A 31 11.58 -7.30 1.07
C LEU A 31 10.11 -7.61 1.34
N GLY A 32 9.54 -8.66 0.72
CA GLY A 32 8.09 -8.87 0.70
C GLY A 32 7.42 -8.80 2.07
N ARG A 33 7.87 -9.61 3.04
CA ARG A 33 7.29 -9.63 4.39
C ARG A 33 7.48 -8.29 5.13
N SER A 34 8.59 -7.60 4.91
CA SER A 34 8.87 -6.30 5.53
C SER A 34 7.98 -5.20 4.95
N LEU A 35 7.75 -5.22 3.64
CA LEU A 35 6.85 -4.31 2.95
C LEU A 35 5.40 -4.56 3.35
N GLU A 36 4.95 -5.82 3.37
CA GLU A 36 3.61 -6.19 3.85
C GLU A 36 3.37 -5.69 5.28
N ARG A 37 4.33 -5.90 6.19
CA ARG A 37 4.21 -5.44 7.59
C ARG A 37 4.17 -3.92 7.69
N THR A 38 5.02 -3.24 6.94
CA THR A 38 5.09 -1.76 6.95
C THR A 38 3.83 -1.16 6.37
N PHE A 39 3.35 -1.66 5.23
CA PHE A 39 2.10 -1.21 4.62
C PHE A 39 0.87 -1.59 5.43
N GLY A 40 0.91 -2.72 6.14
CA GLY A 40 -0.13 -3.13 7.08
C GLY A 40 -0.43 -2.09 8.16
N LEU A 41 0.56 -1.25 8.53
CA LEU A 41 0.36 -0.15 9.48
C LEU A 41 -0.46 1.01 8.90
N PHE A 42 -0.51 1.16 7.58
CA PHE A 42 -1.23 2.24 6.91
C PHE A 42 -2.62 1.81 6.44
N LEU A 43 -2.90 0.50 6.40
CA LEU A 43 -4.20 -0.06 6.02
C LEU A 43 -5.25 0.14 7.13
N GLU A 44 -6.46 -0.35 6.88
CA GLU A 44 -7.50 -0.47 7.91
C GLU A 44 -7.07 -1.43 9.03
N PRO A 45 -7.47 -1.16 10.29
CA PRO A 45 -7.26 -2.05 11.42
C PRO A 45 -7.64 -3.50 11.14
N SER A 46 -6.77 -4.40 11.58
CA SER A 46 -6.98 -5.84 11.47
C SER A 46 -6.54 -6.55 12.75
N LYS A 47 -6.78 -7.86 12.84
CA LYS A 47 -6.30 -8.66 13.98
C LYS A 47 -4.77 -8.59 14.16
N VAL A 48 -4.02 -8.44 13.06
CA VAL A 48 -2.55 -8.42 13.07
C VAL A 48 -2.02 -7.00 13.32
N HIS A 49 -2.77 -5.99 12.87
CA HIS A 49 -2.44 -4.58 13.05
C HIS A 49 -3.68 -3.83 13.59
N PRO A 50 -3.98 -3.94 14.89
CA PRO A 50 -5.18 -3.31 15.47
C PRO A 50 -5.09 -1.79 15.50
N ASP A 51 -3.87 -1.26 15.55
CA ASP A 51 -3.59 0.18 15.63
C ASP A 51 -3.24 0.79 14.26
N ALA A 52 -3.64 0.14 13.17
CA ALA A 52 -3.37 0.64 11.83
C ALA A 52 -4.08 1.99 11.58
N LEU A 53 -3.45 2.83 10.76
CA LEU A 53 -3.79 4.25 10.65
C LEU A 53 -5.01 4.53 9.77
N SER A 54 -5.51 3.55 8.99
CA SER A 54 -6.59 3.73 8.00
C SER A 54 -6.29 4.83 6.97
N TRP A 55 -5.02 5.03 6.62
CA TRP A 55 -4.61 6.00 5.60
C TRP A 55 -4.77 5.44 4.19
N VAL A 56 -4.74 4.11 4.04
CA VAL A 56 -4.86 3.40 2.77
C VAL A 56 -6.02 2.41 2.86
N GLY A 57 -6.93 2.47 1.91
CA GLY A 57 -7.98 1.49 1.69
C GLY A 57 -7.67 0.57 0.51
N GLN A 58 -8.53 -0.43 0.32
CA GLN A 58 -8.49 -1.35 -0.82
C GLN A 58 -9.78 -1.25 -1.63
N GLU A 59 -9.65 -0.99 -2.93
CA GLU A 59 -10.77 -0.98 -3.88
C GLU A 59 -10.64 -2.20 -4.80
N VAL A 60 -11.71 -2.95 -4.97
CA VAL A 60 -11.72 -4.14 -5.83
C VAL A 60 -11.73 -3.68 -7.29
N ASP A 61 -10.90 -4.30 -8.13
CA ASP A 61 -10.92 -4.06 -9.57
C ASP A 61 -12.29 -4.50 -10.16
N PRO A 62 -12.99 -3.64 -10.92
CA PRO A 62 -14.29 -3.98 -11.49
C PRO A 62 -14.22 -5.12 -12.52
N ASP A 63 -13.07 -5.28 -13.19
CA ASP A 63 -12.83 -6.27 -14.24
C ASP A 63 -12.23 -7.57 -13.67
N ASP A 64 -11.54 -7.51 -12.53
CA ASP A 64 -11.00 -8.67 -11.81
C ASP A 64 -11.16 -8.58 -10.30
N ARG A 65 -12.18 -9.26 -9.76
CA ARG A 65 -12.47 -9.26 -8.31
C ARG A 65 -11.35 -9.82 -7.42
N ARG A 66 -10.34 -10.49 -8.00
CA ARG A 66 -9.16 -10.97 -7.27
C ARG A 66 -8.12 -9.88 -7.03
N ARG A 67 -8.17 -8.79 -7.81
CA ARG A 67 -7.26 -7.66 -7.68
C ARG A 67 -7.87 -6.59 -6.78
N LYS A 68 -7.04 -6.09 -5.87
CA LYS A 68 -7.40 -5.02 -4.93
C LYS A 68 -6.37 -3.91 -5.03
N TYR A 69 -6.80 -2.78 -5.55
CA TYR A 69 -5.98 -1.59 -5.67
C TYR A 69 -5.92 -0.83 -4.36
N LEU A 70 -4.73 -0.36 -4.02
CA LEU A 70 -4.49 0.51 -2.89
C LEU A 70 -4.92 1.93 -3.26
N LYS A 71 -5.64 2.57 -2.34
CA LYS A 71 -6.12 3.93 -2.54
C LYS A 71 -5.96 4.70 -1.25
N LEU A 72 -5.55 5.97 -1.34
CA LEU A 72 -5.57 6.83 -0.16
C LEU A 72 -7.01 7.02 0.31
N SER A 73 -7.22 6.89 1.61
CA SER A 73 -8.46 7.35 2.24
C SER A 73 -8.41 8.88 2.35
N LYS A 74 -9.54 9.53 2.64
CA LYS A 74 -9.56 10.98 2.90
C LYS A 74 -8.61 11.39 4.04
N LEU A 75 -8.47 10.53 5.04
CA LEU A 75 -7.51 10.72 6.13
C LEU A 75 -6.07 10.61 5.61
N GLY A 76 -5.79 9.60 4.78
CA GLY A 76 -4.49 9.41 4.13
C GLY A 76 -4.12 10.58 3.23
N GLU A 77 -5.04 11.09 2.42
CA GLU A 77 -4.85 12.29 1.58
C GLU A 77 -4.43 13.49 2.43
N THR A 78 -5.16 13.73 3.52
CA THR A 78 -4.86 14.84 4.45
C THR A 78 -3.49 14.67 5.12
N ALA A 79 -3.15 13.44 5.52
CA ALA A 79 -1.86 13.15 6.15
C ALA A 79 -0.69 13.31 5.17
N VAL A 80 -0.85 12.81 3.95
CA VAL A 80 0.16 12.93 2.89
C VAL A 80 0.36 14.40 2.50
N ALA A 81 -0.71 15.19 2.35
CA ALA A 81 -0.61 16.63 2.08
C ALA A 81 0.24 17.35 3.14
N LYS A 82 -0.04 17.08 4.43
CA LYS A 82 0.75 17.63 5.55
C LYS A 82 2.22 17.23 5.52
N ILE A 83 2.54 16.00 5.11
CA ILE A 83 3.91 15.49 5.03
C ILE A 83 4.66 16.11 3.85
N LEU A 84 3.98 16.29 2.71
CA LEU A 84 4.58 16.82 1.49
C LEU A 84 4.70 18.34 1.49
N GLY A 85 4.05 19.04 2.42
CA GLY A 85 4.11 20.49 2.54
C GLY A 85 3.20 21.23 1.54
N ASP A 86 2.16 20.55 1.04
CA ASP A 86 1.09 21.11 0.21
C ASP A 86 0.03 21.83 1.08
#